data_AF-A0A256IUN9-F1
#
_entry.id   AF-A0A256IUN9-F1
#
_cell.length_a   1.000
_cell.length_b   1.000
_cell.length_c   1.000
_cell.angle_alpha   90.00
_cell.angle_beta   90.00
_cell.angle_gamma   90.00
#
_symmetry.space_group_name_H-M   'P 1'
#
loop_
_entity.id
_entity.type
_entity.pdbx_description
1 polymer ?
#
loop_
_entity_poly.entity_id
_entity_poly.type
_entity_poly.pdbx_seq_one_letter_code
_entity_poly.pdbx_strand_id
1 'polypeptide(L)'
;MSIPARMSSTRVRPLRALSLVLAFTAAVGLVFGTAGFTAMEAERGLAVTVTNDTSAYLGYAPLSDEVHDGESMSVVEYRNQLGNDLDEFDVDVSIADPESTDAAIESVETPSSLEAGTASVVNVTLRCPEEDTVRLSFETDASGDGLSVSLNRIHTVTCIPRGSTTTGDRHAGVSNASAADGRDG
;
A
#
# COMPACT_ATOMS: atom_id res chain seq x y z
N MET A 1 96.08 16.77 -44.79
CA MET A 1 95.73 15.58 -43.97
C MET A 1 94.38 15.85 -43.33
N SER A 2 93.35 15.10 -43.70
CA SER A 2 91.95 15.30 -43.27
C SER A 2 91.62 14.34 -42.13
N ILE A 3 90.91 14.82 -41.10
CA ILE A 3 90.34 13.98 -40.05
C ILE A 3 88.85 13.79 -40.34
N PRO A 4 88.32 12.57 -40.46
CA PRO A 4 86.89 12.34 -40.31
C PRO A 4 86.56 11.82 -38.91
N ALA A 5 85.51 12.43 -38.36
CA ALA A 5 84.88 12.12 -37.09
C ALA A 5 84.33 10.69 -37.02
N ARG A 6 84.47 10.05 -35.86
CA ARG A 6 83.66 8.86 -35.50
C ARG A 6 82.42 9.31 -34.74
N MET A 7 81.26 9.01 -35.33
CA MET A 7 79.96 9.11 -34.68
C MET A 7 79.88 8.11 -33.51
N SER A 8 79.37 8.58 -32.38
CA SER A 8 79.02 7.73 -31.24
C SER A 8 77.67 7.07 -31.49
N SER A 9 77.61 5.75 -31.58
CA SER A 9 76.34 5.03 -31.47
C SER A 9 76.14 4.58 -30.02
N THR A 10 75.18 5.22 -29.35
CA THR A 10 74.74 4.86 -28.00
C THR A 10 74.08 3.49 -28.07
N ARG A 11 74.79 2.45 -27.64
CA ARG A 11 74.27 1.08 -27.55
C ARG A 11 73.34 0.99 -26.35
N VAL A 12 72.05 1.25 -26.55
CA VAL A 12 71.04 1.10 -25.51
C VAL A 12 70.85 -0.39 -25.24
N ARG A 13 71.11 -0.82 -23.99
CA ARG A 13 70.95 -2.22 -23.57
C ARG A 13 69.47 -2.63 -23.69
N PRO A 14 69.15 -3.77 -24.34
CA PRO A 14 67.77 -4.16 -24.65
C PRO A 14 66.89 -4.32 -23.40
N LEU A 15 67.50 -4.68 -22.27
CA LEU A 15 66.81 -4.82 -20.98
C LEU A 15 66.32 -3.48 -20.41
N ARG A 16 67.03 -2.37 -20.67
CA ARG A 16 66.60 -1.03 -20.22
C ARG A 16 65.44 -0.51 -21.06
N ALA A 17 65.45 -0.76 -22.36
CA ALA A 17 64.36 -0.41 -23.25
C ALA A 17 63.07 -1.17 -22.87
N LEU A 18 63.19 -2.49 -22.60
CA LEU A 18 62.07 -3.31 -22.19
C LEU A 18 61.46 -2.86 -20.85
N SER A 19 62.30 -2.53 -19.87
CA SER A 19 61.84 -2.02 -18.56
C SER A 19 61.12 -0.67 -18.68
N LEU A 20 61.59 0.22 -19.56
CA LEU A 20 60.94 1.51 -19.80
C LEU A 20 59.59 1.35 -20.48
N VAL A 21 59.47 0.43 -21.44
CA VAL A 21 58.20 0.12 -22.10
C VAL A 21 57.21 -0.44 -21.08
N LEU A 22 57.62 -1.41 -20.25
CA LEU A 22 56.73 -2.00 -19.24
C LEU A 22 56.24 -0.97 -18.22
N ALA A 23 57.15 -0.10 -17.74
CA ALA A 23 56.80 0.97 -16.80
C ALA A 23 55.85 1.99 -17.42
N PHE A 24 56.03 2.32 -18.71
CA PHE A 24 55.14 3.22 -19.44
C PHE A 24 53.73 2.61 -19.62
N THR A 25 53.63 1.32 -19.99
CA THR A 25 52.34 0.63 -20.11
C THR A 25 51.59 0.56 -18.78
N ALA A 26 52.30 0.30 -17.68
CA ALA A 26 51.71 0.30 -16.34
C ALA A 26 51.20 1.69 -15.92
N ALA A 27 51.95 2.76 -16.22
CA ALA A 27 51.55 4.12 -15.91
C ALA A 27 50.29 4.57 -16.68
N VAL A 28 50.18 4.17 -17.95
CA VAL A 28 48.99 4.49 -18.77
C VAL A 28 47.74 3.77 -18.26
N GLY A 29 47.85 2.51 -17.80
CA GLY A 29 46.72 1.77 -17.23
C GLY A 29 46.16 2.40 -15.94
N LEU A 30 47.00 3.10 -15.17
CA LEU A 30 46.60 3.76 -13.92
C LEU A 30 45.79 5.05 -14.15
N VAL A 31 45.99 5.73 -15.27
CA VAL A 31 45.31 7.00 -15.59
C VAL A 31 43.86 6.79 -16.06
N PHE A 32 43.53 5.63 -16.64
CA PHE A 32 42.17 5.30 -17.07
C PHE A 32 41.33 4.58 -15.99
N GLY A 33 41.89 4.33 -14.80
CA GLY A 33 41.25 3.54 -13.74
C GLY A 33 40.26 4.29 -12.84
N THR A 34 40.14 5.61 -12.92
CA THR A 34 39.34 6.41 -11.95
C THR A 34 37.98 6.89 -12.46
N ALA A 35 37.50 6.41 -13.62
CA ALA A 35 36.17 6.72 -14.14
C ALA A 35 35.07 5.75 -13.64
N GLY A 36 35.33 5.03 -12.54
CA GLY A 36 34.49 3.91 -12.07
C GLY A 36 33.64 4.19 -10.83
N PHE A 37 33.55 5.44 -10.38
CA PHE A 37 32.61 5.81 -9.33
C PHE A 37 31.52 6.67 -9.94
N THR A 38 30.58 6.03 -10.64
CA THR A 38 29.22 6.55 -10.63
C THR A 38 28.79 6.53 -9.17
N ALA A 39 28.77 7.69 -8.53
CA ALA A 39 28.01 7.87 -7.30
C ALA A 39 26.58 7.49 -7.65
N MET A 40 26.18 6.26 -7.33
CA MET A 40 24.78 5.91 -7.25
C MET A 40 24.27 6.64 -6.01
N GLU A 41 23.77 7.86 -6.21
CA GLU A 41 22.76 8.42 -5.33
C GLU A 41 21.60 7.45 -5.38
N ALA A 42 21.59 6.51 -4.43
CA ALA A 42 20.41 5.74 -4.15
C ALA A 42 19.43 6.74 -3.54
N GLU A 43 18.53 7.31 -4.35
CA GLU A 43 17.30 7.87 -3.84
C GLU A 43 16.62 6.77 -3.01
N ARG A 44 16.86 6.78 -1.70
CA ARG A 44 16.10 6.00 -0.73
C ARG A 44 14.77 6.71 -0.48
N GLY A 45 14.03 6.96 -1.56
CA GLY A 45 12.59 7.16 -1.50
C GLY A 45 11.95 5.78 -1.64
N LEU A 46 11.83 5.06 -0.54
CA LEU A 46 11.19 3.75 -0.54
C LEU A 46 9.67 3.98 -0.61
N ALA A 47 9.15 4.23 -1.82
CA ALA A 47 7.72 4.16 -2.08
C ALA A 47 7.30 2.69 -2.05
N VAL A 48 6.98 2.18 -0.86
CA VAL A 48 6.48 0.81 -0.69
C VAL A 48 4.99 0.81 -1.00
N THR A 49 4.64 0.46 -2.23
CA THR A 49 3.26 0.09 -2.56
C THR A 49 2.97 -1.28 -1.95
N VAL A 50 2.35 -1.33 -0.76
CA VAL A 50 1.99 -2.58 -0.09
C VAL A 50 0.66 -3.10 -0.63
N THR A 51 0.74 -4.04 -1.58
CA THR A 51 -0.39 -4.86 -2.00
C THR A 51 -0.66 -5.94 -0.95
N ASN A 52 -1.72 -5.73 -0.17
CA ASN A 52 -2.42 -6.71 0.66
C ASN A 52 -1.55 -7.69 1.47
N ASP A 53 -0.75 -7.16 2.41
CA ASP A 53 -0.06 -8.00 3.42
C ASP A 53 -0.60 -7.66 4.81
N THR A 54 -1.08 -8.69 5.53
CA THR A 54 -1.40 -8.66 6.97
C THR A 54 -0.20 -8.28 7.86
N SER A 55 0.99 -8.17 7.28
CA SER A 55 2.24 -7.71 7.92
C SER A 55 2.68 -6.32 7.43
N ALA A 56 1.75 -5.48 6.98
CA ALA A 56 2.02 -4.08 6.70
C ALA A 56 2.27 -3.31 8.00
N TYR A 57 3.20 -2.35 7.97
CA TYR A 57 3.49 -1.45 9.11
C TYR A 57 2.25 -0.66 9.57
N LEU A 58 1.30 -0.45 8.66
CA LEU A 58 -0.06 -0.04 8.95
C LEU A 58 -1.02 -1.19 8.60
N GLY A 59 -1.58 -1.83 9.62
CA GLY A 59 -2.58 -2.89 9.46
C GLY A 59 -3.93 -2.31 9.07
N TYR A 60 -4.68 -3.09 8.28
CA TYR A 60 -6.02 -2.76 7.81
C TYR A 60 -6.92 -3.99 7.99
N ALA A 61 -8.06 -3.82 8.65
CA ALA A 61 -9.04 -4.89 8.87
C ALA A 61 -10.47 -4.39 8.61
N PRO A 62 -11.25 -5.05 7.75
CA PRO A 62 -12.67 -4.75 7.63
C PRO A 62 -13.42 -5.20 8.89
N LEU A 63 -14.38 -4.37 9.35
CA LEU A 63 -15.19 -4.63 10.55
C LEU A 63 -16.65 -4.94 10.22
N SER A 64 -17.20 -4.29 9.20
CA SER A 64 -18.58 -4.50 8.75
C SER A 64 -18.64 -4.53 7.23
N ASP A 65 -19.42 -5.47 6.70
CA ASP A 65 -19.78 -5.55 5.28
C ASP A 65 -21.17 -4.95 5.04
N GLU A 66 -21.82 -4.38 6.06
CA GLU A 66 -23.15 -3.79 5.99
C GLU A 66 -23.15 -2.38 6.62
N VAL A 67 -23.86 -1.44 5.99
CA VAL A 67 -24.10 -0.09 6.51
C VAL A 67 -25.58 0.24 6.39
N HIS A 68 -26.20 0.68 7.49
CA HIS A 68 -27.60 1.09 7.51
C HIS A 68 -27.76 2.59 7.22
N ASP A 69 -28.80 2.94 6.47
CA ASP A 69 -29.10 4.32 6.06
C ASP A 69 -29.11 5.30 7.24
N GLY A 70 -28.20 6.27 7.20
CA GLY A 70 -28.02 7.32 8.19
C GLY A 70 -27.57 6.84 9.57
N GLU A 71 -27.03 5.62 9.69
CA GLU A 71 -26.35 5.14 10.89
C GLU A 71 -24.84 5.27 10.75
N SER A 72 -24.17 5.78 11.80
CA SER A 72 -22.70 5.81 11.84
C SER A 72 -22.20 4.44 12.26
N MET A 73 -21.54 3.73 11.34
CA MET A 73 -21.06 2.37 11.55
C MET A 73 -19.55 2.31 11.36
N SER A 74 -18.87 1.53 12.21
CA SER A 74 -17.44 1.25 12.07
C SER A 74 -17.23 0.27 10.92
N VAL A 75 -16.65 0.74 9.82
CA VAL A 75 -16.50 -0.06 8.59
C VAL A 75 -15.14 -0.74 8.54
N VAL A 76 -14.08 -0.05 8.98
CA VAL A 76 -12.71 -0.56 8.97
C VAL A 76 -11.96 -0.18 10.26
N GLU A 77 -10.95 -0.97 10.60
CA GLU A 77 -9.96 -0.70 11.65
C GLU A 77 -8.57 -0.55 11.02
N TYR A 78 -7.83 0.47 11.46
CA TYR A 78 -6.41 0.62 11.19
C TYR A 78 -5.60 0.37 12.44
N ARG A 79 -4.49 -0.36 12.31
CA ARG A 79 -3.59 -0.67 13.43
C ARG A 79 -2.17 -0.21 13.12
N ASN A 80 -1.60 0.64 13.97
CA ASN A 80 -0.21 1.02 13.87
C ASN A 80 0.67 -0.12 14.39
N GLN A 81 1.43 -0.77 13.52
CA GLN A 81 2.38 -1.83 13.88
C GLN A 81 3.83 -1.31 13.96
N LEU A 82 4.04 -0.01 13.73
CA LEU A 82 5.32 0.65 13.95
C LEU A 82 5.61 0.74 15.46
N GLY A 83 6.89 0.82 15.79
CA GLY A 83 7.34 1.06 17.17
C GLY A 83 7.24 2.53 17.61
N ASN A 84 6.69 3.38 16.76
CA ASN A 84 6.59 4.83 16.91
C ASN A 84 5.16 5.30 16.61
N ASP A 85 4.80 6.46 17.12
CA ASP A 85 3.47 7.05 16.91
C ASP A 85 3.34 7.61 15.49
N LEU A 86 2.11 7.60 14.96
CA LEU A 86 1.74 8.31 13.74
C LEU A 86 0.98 9.57 14.18
N ASP A 87 1.70 10.69 14.27
CA ASP A 87 1.20 11.97 14.75
C ASP A 87 0.14 12.58 13.81
N GLU A 88 0.24 12.27 12.51
CA GLU A 88 -0.70 12.66 11.47
C GLU A 88 -1.26 11.40 10.81
N PHE A 89 -2.58 11.31 10.76
CA PHE A 89 -3.30 10.18 10.18
C PHE A 89 -4.54 10.69 9.45
N ASP A 90 -4.50 10.66 8.12
CA ASP A 90 -5.56 11.13 7.25
C ASP A 90 -6.13 9.95 6.46
N VAL A 91 -7.46 9.86 6.44
CA VAL A 91 -8.19 8.85 5.65
C VAL A 91 -9.24 9.56 4.82
N ASP A 92 -9.03 9.56 3.52
CA ASP A 92 -10.00 10.01 2.54
C ASP A 92 -10.87 8.84 2.10
N VAL A 93 -12.19 8.96 2.33
CA VAL A 93 -13.16 7.93 1.94
C VAL A 93 -14.04 8.45 0.81
N SER A 94 -14.15 7.66 -0.26
CA SER A 94 -14.95 7.96 -1.43
C SER A 94 -15.66 6.72 -1.98
N ILE A 95 -16.70 6.90 -2.80
CA ILE A 95 -17.31 5.79 -3.55
C ILE A 95 -16.51 5.60 -4.83
N ALA A 96 -16.00 4.38 -5.06
CA ALA A 96 -15.10 4.09 -6.18
C ALA A 96 -15.79 4.22 -7.55
N ASP A 97 -17.08 3.88 -7.66
CA ASP A 97 -17.90 4.06 -8.86
C ASP A 97 -19.21 4.79 -8.54
N PRO A 98 -19.17 6.11 -8.38
CA PRO A 98 -20.37 6.87 -7.99
C PRO A 98 -21.50 6.78 -9.02
N GLU A 99 -21.20 6.46 -10.28
CA GLU A 99 -22.21 6.29 -11.34
C GLU A 99 -22.94 4.94 -11.27
N SER A 100 -22.46 4.00 -10.45
CA SER A 100 -23.02 2.64 -10.34
C SER A 100 -23.95 2.47 -9.14
N THR A 101 -24.15 3.50 -8.33
CA THR A 101 -24.97 3.46 -7.13
C THR A 101 -25.61 4.83 -6.86
N ASP A 102 -26.83 4.85 -6.32
CA ASP A 102 -27.46 6.07 -5.82
C ASP A 102 -27.11 6.35 -4.34
N ALA A 103 -26.30 5.49 -3.71
CA ALA A 103 -25.82 5.71 -2.36
C ALA A 103 -24.89 6.93 -2.27
N ALA A 104 -24.90 7.62 -1.12
CA ALA A 104 -24.04 8.77 -0.88
C ALA A 104 -23.37 8.69 0.49
N ILE A 105 -22.17 9.23 0.62
CA ILE A 105 -21.50 9.40 1.91
C ILE A 105 -22.07 10.66 2.58
N GLU A 106 -22.68 10.51 3.75
CA GLU A 106 -23.18 11.65 4.55
C GLU A 106 -22.09 12.22 5.45
N SER A 107 -21.33 11.34 6.12
CA SER A 107 -20.21 11.72 6.98
C SER A 107 -19.21 10.59 7.16
N VAL A 108 -17.97 10.99 7.46
CA VAL A 108 -16.86 10.10 7.77
C VAL A 108 -16.18 10.62 9.04
N GLU A 109 -15.94 9.74 10.00
CA GLU A 109 -15.18 10.06 11.22
C GLU A 109 -13.89 9.25 11.22
N THR A 110 -12.76 9.95 11.25
CA THR A 110 -11.43 9.36 11.18
C THR A 110 -10.63 9.74 12.42
N PRO A 111 -9.71 8.88 12.89
CA PRO A 111 -8.72 9.29 13.87
C PRO A 111 -7.73 10.27 13.22
N SER A 112 -7.25 11.27 13.95
CA SER A 112 -6.23 12.20 13.45
C SER A 112 -4.80 11.76 13.74
N SER A 113 -4.62 10.70 14.53
CA SER A 113 -3.33 10.14 14.94
C SER A 113 -3.51 8.68 15.36
N LEU A 114 -2.42 7.92 15.40
CA LEU A 114 -2.44 6.51 15.79
C LEU A 114 -1.18 6.16 16.60
N GLU A 115 -1.35 6.00 17.91
CA GLU A 115 -0.26 5.63 18.83
C GLU A 115 0.33 4.25 18.47
N ALA A 116 1.61 4.06 18.76
CA ALA A 116 2.35 2.83 18.49
C ALA A 116 1.66 1.60 19.08
N GLY A 117 1.41 0.59 18.24
CA GLY A 117 0.78 -0.67 18.65
C GLY A 117 -0.74 -0.59 18.88
N THR A 118 -1.36 0.59 18.74
CA THR A 118 -2.80 0.77 18.94
C THR A 118 -3.59 0.63 17.63
N ALA A 119 -4.92 0.55 17.77
CA ALA A 119 -5.82 0.48 16.64
C ALA A 119 -6.99 1.45 16.82
N SER A 120 -7.46 2.02 15.72
CA SER A 120 -8.57 2.97 15.66
C SER A 120 -9.47 2.64 14.48
N VAL A 121 -10.75 2.94 14.63
CA VAL A 121 -11.77 2.64 13.61
C VAL A 121 -12.08 3.88 12.77
N VAL A 122 -12.54 3.65 11.55
CA VAL A 122 -13.17 4.67 10.71
C VAL A 122 -14.66 4.41 10.68
N ASN A 123 -15.44 5.39 11.11
CA ASN A 123 -16.90 5.32 11.02
C ASN A 123 -17.37 6.00 9.74
N VAL A 124 -18.31 5.37 9.05
CA VAL A 124 -18.92 5.89 7.83
C VAL A 124 -20.43 5.91 8.05
N THR A 125 -21.05 7.03 7.66
CA THR A 125 -22.51 7.15 7.56
C THR A 125 -22.87 7.26 6.09
N LEU A 126 -23.67 6.31 5.59
CA LEU A 126 -24.15 6.30 4.21
C LEU A 126 -25.64 6.66 4.16
N ARG A 127 -26.02 7.36 3.10
CA ARG A 127 -27.38 7.44 2.60
C ARG A 127 -27.62 6.24 1.69
N CYS A 128 -28.59 5.39 2.00
CA CYS A 128 -28.98 4.22 1.22
C CYS A 128 -30.42 4.36 0.71
N PRO A 129 -30.65 4.89 -0.51
CA PRO A 129 -31.99 5.00 -1.09
C PRO A 129 -32.65 3.63 -1.32
N GLU A 130 -31.85 2.65 -1.74
CA GLU A 130 -32.24 1.25 -1.95
C GLU A 130 -31.14 0.30 -1.46
N GLU A 131 -31.44 -1.00 -1.41
CA GLU A 131 -30.45 -2.01 -1.05
C GLU A 131 -29.48 -2.18 -2.22
N ASP A 132 -28.20 -1.86 -2.00
CA ASP A 132 -27.20 -1.87 -3.05
C ASP A 132 -25.81 -2.20 -2.53
N THR A 133 -24.93 -2.66 -3.41
CA THR A 133 -23.52 -2.96 -3.12
C THR A 133 -22.64 -1.75 -3.46
N VAL A 134 -22.06 -1.14 -2.44
CA VAL A 134 -21.24 0.07 -2.57
C VAL A 134 -19.76 -0.27 -2.35
N ARG A 135 -18.91 0.13 -3.30
CA ARG A 135 -17.45 0.01 -3.18
C ARG A 135 -16.87 1.30 -2.61
N LEU A 136 -16.43 1.27 -1.36
CA LEU A 136 -15.77 2.38 -0.68
C LEU A 136 -14.26 2.29 -0.90
N SER A 137 -13.67 3.36 -1.44
CA SER A 137 -12.24 3.56 -1.53
C SER A 137 -11.75 4.31 -0.30
N PHE A 138 -10.75 3.76 0.37
CA PHE A 138 -10.04 4.35 1.50
C PHE A 138 -8.61 4.66 1.04
N GLU A 139 -8.31 5.94 0.90
CA GLU A 139 -6.95 6.44 0.68
C GLU A 139 -6.43 6.94 2.02
N THR A 140 -5.28 6.44 2.44
CA THR A 140 -4.76 6.71 3.78
C THR A 140 -3.33 7.18 3.65
N ASP A 141 -3.05 8.32 4.27
CA ASP A 141 -1.72 8.85 4.45
C ASP A 141 -1.46 9.04 5.95
N ALA A 142 -0.33 8.55 6.42
CA ALA A 142 0.05 8.67 7.81
C ALA A 142 1.53 9.04 7.94
N SER A 143 1.85 9.88 8.92
CA SER A 143 3.21 10.35 9.17
C SER A 143 3.53 10.44 10.66
N GLY A 144 4.80 10.20 11.02
CA GLY A 144 5.29 10.24 12.39
C GLY A 144 6.76 9.87 12.48
N ASP A 145 7.52 10.55 13.36
CA ASP A 145 8.96 10.31 13.58
C ASP A 145 9.83 10.24 12.31
N GLY A 146 9.49 11.03 11.29
CA GLY A 146 10.21 11.06 10.00
C GLY A 146 9.92 9.88 9.07
N LEU A 147 8.92 9.06 9.41
CA LEU A 147 8.35 8.02 8.56
C LEU A 147 7.04 8.52 7.94
N SER A 148 6.76 8.03 6.74
CA SER A 148 5.48 8.26 6.06
C SER A 148 5.04 6.95 5.41
N VAL A 149 3.75 6.66 5.52
CA VAL A 149 3.11 5.45 5.01
C VAL A 149 1.85 5.86 4.27
N SER A 150 1.68 5.35 3.06
CA SER A 150 0.45 5.50 2.28
C SER A 150 -0.17 4.13 2.01
N LEU A 151 -1.49 4.02 2.15
CA LEU A 151 -2.23 2.78 1.99
C LEU A 151 -3.58 3.03 1.32
N ASN A 152 -3.80 2.40 0.17
CA ASN A 152 -5.07 2.51 -0.56
C ASN A 152 -5.77 1.15 -0.57
N ARG A 153 -7.05 1.12 -0.19
CA ARG A 153 -7.88 -0.08 -0.12
C ARG A 153 -9.28 0.18 -0.63
N ILE A 154 -9.88 -0.84 -1.24
CA ILE A 154 -11.30 -0.84 -1.58
C ILE A 154 -11.98 -1.85 -0.67
N HIS A 155 -13.03 -1.42 0.02
CA HIS A 155 -13.92 -2.27 0.81
C HIS A 155 -15.31 -2.25 0.20
N THR A 156 -15.97 -3.39 0.16
CA THR A 156 -17.32 -3.51 -0.38
C THR A 156 -18.31 -3.66 0.78
N VAL A 157 -19.32 -2.80 0.82
CA VAL A 157 -20.40 -2.88 1.81
C VAL A 157 -21.76 -2.99 1.13
N THR A 158 -22.70 -3.62 1.79
CA THR A 158 -24.13 -3.58 1.46
C THR A 158 -24.75 -2.37 2.15
N CYS A 159 -25.24 -1.42 1.37
CA CYS A 159 -26.00 -0.27 1.84
C CYS A 159 -27.45 -0.72 2.05
N ILE A 160 -27.98 -0.57 3.26
CA ILE A 160 -29.29 -1.09 3.65
C ILE A 160 -30.22 0.08 3.99
N PRO A 161 -31.33 0.28 3.26
CA PRO A 161 -32.30 1.34 3.53
C PRO A 161 -32.94 1.25 4.91
N ARG A 162 -33.50 2.35 5.42
CA ARG A 162 -34.31 2.27 6.64
C ARG A 162 -35.58 1.44 6.42
N GLY A 163 -35.82 0.51 7.33
CA GLY A 163 -37.05 -0.28 7.36
C GLY A 163 -37.01 -1.56 6.53
N SER A 164 -35.89 -1.91 5.88
CA SER A 164 -35.65 -3.24 5.31
C SER A 164 -35.32 -4.24 6.43
N THR A 165 -36.27 -4.48 7.32
CA THR A 165 -36.20 -5.70 8.14
C THR A 165 -36.46 -6.87 7.20
N THR A 166 -35.42 -7.66 6.92
CA THR A 166 -35.50 -8.91 6.17
C THR A 166 -36.71 -9.69 6.70
N THR A 167 -37.74 -9.86 5.87
CA THR A 167 -38.88 -10.70 6.18
C THR A 167 -38.39 -12.14 6.18
N GLY A 168 -37.87 -12.58 7.33
CA GLY A 168 -37.52 -13.97 7.57
C GLY A 168 -38.76 -14.85 7.39
N ASP A 169 -38.63 -15.81 6.49
CA ASP A 169 -39.54 -16.91 6.21
C ASP A 169 -40.48 -17.29 7.37
N ARG A 170 -41.76 -16.93 7.26
CA ARG A 170 -42.81 -17.72 7.88
C ARG A 170 -43.31 -18.72 6.85
N HIS A 171 -42.76 -19.93 6.92
CA HIS A 171 -43.39 -21.11 6.35
C HIS A 171 -44.88 -21.10 6.71
N ALA A 172 -45.73 -20.93 5.70
CA ALA A 172 -47.16 -21.20 5.82
C ALA A 172 -47.32 -22.72 6.01
N GLY A 173 -47.31 -23.16 7.27
CA GLY A 173 -47.71 -24.50 7.66
C GLY A 173 -49.18 -24.69 7.31
N VAL A 174 -49.43 -25.35 6.17
CA VAL A 174 -50.75 -25.82 5.76
C VAL A 174 -51.27 -26.75 6.85
N SER A 175 -52.35 -26.33 7.51
CA SER A 175 -53.05 -27.13 8.52
C SER A 175 -53.85 -28.23 7.82
N ASN A 176 -53.42 -29.49 7.93
CA ASN A 176 -54.26 -30.64 7.64
C ASN A 176 -54.97 -31.07 8.92
N ALA A 177 -56.22 -30.65 9.09
CA ALA A 177 -57.12 -31.22 10.07
C ALA A 177 -57.92 -32.35 9.40
N SER A 178 -57.48 -33.59 9.62
CA SER A 178 -58.28 -34.80 9.39
C SER A 178 -58.60 -35.41 10.75
N ALA A 179 -59.85 -35.31 11.19
CA ALA A 179 -60.41 -36.22 12.19
C ALA A 179 -61.90 -36.39 11.90
N ALA A 180 -62.21 -37.46 11.18
CA ALA A 180 -63.51 -38.11 11.26
C ALA A 180 -63.37 -39.23 12.30
N ASP A 181 -64.20 -39.21 13.35
CA ASP A 181 -64.81 -40.42 13.91
C ASP A 181 -66.03 -40.04 14.74
N GLY A 182 -67.09 -40.84 14.63
CA GLY A 182 -68.41 -40.56 15.21
C GLY A 182 -68.78 -41.49 16.37
N ARG A 183 -70.08 -41.44 16.73
CA ARG A 183 -70.83 -42.25 17.72
C ARG A 183 -70.55 -41.96 19.19
N ASP A 184 -71.48 -42.03 20.14
CA ASP A 184 -72.94 -42.26 20.22
C ASP A 184 -73.34 -41.76 21.63
N GLY A 185 -74.60 -41.35 21.82
CA GLY A 185 -75.18 -41.02 23.13
C GLY A 185 -76.45 -40.19 23.04
#